data_AF-A0A6J3RXJ4-F1
#
_entry.id   AF-A0A6J3RXJ4-F1
#
_cell.length_a   1.000
_cell.length_b   1.000
_cell.length_c   1.000
_cell.angle_alpha   90.00
_cell.angle_beta   90.00
_cell.angle_gamma   90.00
#
_symmetry.space_group_name_H-M   'P 1'
#
loop_
_entity.id
_entity.type
_entity.pdbx_description
1 polymer ?
#
loop_
_entity_poly.entity_id
_entity_poly.type
_entity_poly.pdbx_seq_one_letter_code
_entity_poly.pdbx_strand_id
1 'polypeptide(L)'
;MKPPWKILMATPLFFLLTLHTLASPAYDHQPSTRRSKVCIGCVLVVSVIEQLAQVHNSTVQTSMERLCSYLPEKLFLKTTCYLAVGIFGPDIIKLLRADVNADVVCHTLEFCKQDPGQPLCHLYPLPKETWKLTLEKARQIVKKSPTLTYSRSGSDICSLPFLAKICQKIKLAIQNSLPFKDADSDKYSVFPTLRGSHWRGRDCNDSNKMAYPGRRPDNWDTHQDSNCNGIWGVDPKDGIPYEKKFCEGSQPRGIILLGDSAGAHFHIPPDWITASQMSLNFICQAPLEAKPPEQQSALFSVAAFPQHVSGQNRPWNKSFFNLPTALTNELDWPQLSGTTGFLDSTSGVKENSIYLRLRKRNHCNHRDYQNISRNGASSQSLERFIESLSRNQLLDQPAIVIYAMIGNDVCNGKSKELMTQCRSTYTNHTERPERQICSTFSSVQRHIAPHNLACVTFTPMVSLSPSGQQQREKSFYFTK
;
A
#
# COMPACT_ATOMS: atom_id res chain seq x y z
N MET A 1 39.45 5.27 43.38
CA MET A 1 38.06 5.22 43.88
C MET A 1 37.38 6.56 43.62
N LYS A 2 36.46 6.62 42.66
CA LYS A 2 35.60 7.75 42.28
C LYS A 2 34.22 7.19 41.90
N PRO A 3 33.10 7.86 42.19
CA PRO A 3 31.75 7.29 42.11
C PRO A 3 31.17 7.30 40.68
N PRO A 4 30.14 6.49 40.39
CA PRO A 4 29.51 6.44 39.08
C PRO A 4 28.50 7.58 38.90
N TRP A 5 28.62 8.26 37.77
CA TRP A 5 27.79 9.36 37.30
C TRP A 5 26.46 8.85 36.73
N LYS A 6 25.38 9.56 37.05
CA LYS A 6 23.99 9.31 36.65
C LYS A 6 23.84 9.22 35.12
N ILE A 7 23.33 8.08 34.64
CA ILE A 7 22.83 7.95 33.27
C ILE A 7 21.47 8.67 33.21
N LEU A 8 21.44 9.75 32.43
CA LEU A 8 20.25 10.56 32.19
C LEU A 8 19.27 9.77 31.32
N MET A 9 18.06 9.59 31.85
CA MET A 9 16.87 9.09 31.17
C MET A 9 16.47 10.07 30.05
N ALA A 10 16.82 9.78 28.80
CA ALA A 10 16.41 10.57 27.64
C ALA A 10 16.28 9.70 26.37
N THR A 11 15.65 8.54 26.48
CA THR A 11 15.55 7.55 25.39
C THR A 11 14.15 7.18 24.90
N PRO A 12 13.00 7.65 25.44
CA PRO A 12 11.70 7.36 24.81
C PRO A 12 11.18 8.49 23.89
N LEU A 13 11.79 9.68 23.86
CA LEU A 13 11.31 10.80 23.03
C LEU A 13 11.71 10.72 21.53
N PHE A 14 12.58 9.78 21.18
CA PHE A 14 13.44 9.87 19.98
C PHE A 14 12.84 9.31 18.68
N PHE A 15 11.63 8.74 18.71
CA PHE A 15 11.02 8.08 17.55
C PHE A 15 9.54 8.48 17.28
N LEU A 16 9.00 9.43 18.05
CA LEU A 16 7.55 9.65 18.23
C LEU A 16 6.77 10.32 17.08
N LEU A 17 7.40 10.75 15.99
CA LEU A 17 6.75 11.60 14.97
C LEU A 17 6.95 11.12 13.52
N THR A 18 7.40 9.87 13.28
CA THR A 18 7.63 9.32 11.92
C THR A 18 6.34 8.93 11.16
N LEU A 19 5.17 9.05 11.78
CA LEU A 19 3.92 8.60 11.17
C LEU A 19 3.24 9.62 10.24
N HIS A 20 3.73 10.84 10.14
CA HIS A 20 3.08 11.92 9.39
C HIS A 20 3.38 11.92 7.87
N THR A 21 4.15 10.97 7.36
CA THR A 21 4.64 10.99 5.96
C THR A 21 4.33 9.74 5.12
N LEU A 22 3.63 8.73 5.64
CA LEU A 22 3.41 7.46 4.92
C LEU A 22 2.25 7.44 3.91
N ALA A 23 1.51 8.55 3.77
CA ALA A 23 0.54 8.72 2.69
C ALA A 23 1.08 9.68 1.61
N SER A 24 1.83 9.13 0.64
CA SER A 24 2.18 9.66 -0.70
C SER A 24 2.34 11.19 -0.90
N PRO A 25 3.50 11.65 -1.43
CA PRO A 25 3.58 12.87 -2.22
C PRO A 25 3.53 12.48 -3.72
N ALA A 26 2.34 12.26 -4.25
CA ALA A 26 2.11 12.48 -5.67
C ALA A 26 1.46 13.88 -5.77
N TYR A 27 2.16 14.80 -6.43
CA TYR A 27 1.87 16.25 -6.57
C TYR A 27 2.41 17.16 -5.46
N ASP A 28 3.71 17.50 -5.55
CA ASP A 28 4.29 18.64 -4.84
C ASP A 28 3.97 19.93 -5.61
N HIS A 29 2.72 20.36 -5.52
CA HIS A 29 2.34 21.76 -5.69
C HIS A 29 1.10 22.06 -4.85
N GLN A 30 1.35 22.37 -3.56
CA GLN A 30 0.73 23.43 -2.75
C GLN A 30 0.66 23.05 -1.26
N PRO A 31 0.89 23.99 -0.33
CA PRO A 31 0.72 23.79 1.11
C PRO A 31 -0.70 23.41 1.56
N SER A 32 -1.70 23.47 0.66
CA SER A 32 -3.10 23.12 0.91
C SER A 32 -3.36 21.60 1.05
N THR A 33 -2.66 20.75 0.30
CA THR A 33 -2.90 19.29 0.29
C THR A 33 -2.45 18.60 1.58
N ARG A 34 -1.36 19.07 2.21
CA ARG A 34 -0.92 18.56 3.53
C ARG A 34 -1.90 18.91 4.64
N ARG A 35 -2.49 20.12 4.60
CA ARG A 35 -3.47 20.58 5.61
C ARG A 35 -4.76 19.77 5.56
N SER A 36 -5.24 19.41 4.36
CA SER A 36 -6.43 18.57 4.17
C SER A 36 -6.29 17.17 4.79
N LYS A 37 -5.14 16.50 4.61
CA LYS A 37 -4.89 15.16 5.18
C LYS A 37 -4.92 15.16 6.72
N VAL A 38 -4.35 16.19 7.34
CA VAL A 38 -4.34 16.36 8.81
C VAL A 38 -5.75 16.57 9.35
N CYS A 39 -6.57 17.36 8.64
CA CYS A 39 -7.97 17.57 8.99
C CYS A 39 -8.77 16.26 8.96
N ILE A 40 -8.70 15.50 7.86
CA ILE A 40 -9.38 14.20 7.73
C ILE A 40 -8.94 13.24 8.84
N GLY A 41 -7.63 13.16 9.09
CA GLY A 41 -7.09 12.32 10.16
C GLY A 41 -7.64 12.67 11.53
N CYS A 42 -7.72 13.98 11.86
CA CYS A 42 -8.31 14.43 13.12
C CYS A 42 -9.78 14.02 13.22
N VAL A 43 -10.59 14.32 12.19
CA VAL A 43 -12.03 14.03 12.21
C VAL A 43 -12.27 12.54 12.39
N LEU A 44 -11.53 11.69 11.67
CA LEU A 44 -11.64 10.23 11.81
C LEU A 44 -11.27 9.74 13.21
N VAL A 45 -10.14 10.18 13.76
CA VAL A 45 -9.68 9.73 15.09
C VAL A 45 -10.66 10.17 16.18
N VAL A 46 -11.11 11.44 16.17
CA VAL A 46 -12.08 11.94 17.14
C VAL A 46 -13.41 11.19 17.01
N SER A 47 -13.86 10.91 15.78
CA SER A 47 -15.06 10.10 15.52
C SER A 47 -14.95 8.69 16.10
N VAL A 48 -13.81 8.01 15.92
CA VAL A 48 -13.57 6.68 16.48
C VAL A 48 -13.56 6.71 18.01
N ILE A 49 -12.94 7.72 18.62
CA ILE A 49 -12.93 7.89 20.08
C ILE A 49 -14.35 8.05 20.62
N GLU A 50 -15.16 8.90 19.98
CA GLU A 50 -16.55 9.11 20.35
C GLU A 50 -17.38 7.83 20.21
N GLN A 51 -17.25 7.11 19.10
CA GLN A 51 -17.93 5.83 18.89
C GLN A 51 -17.49 4.77 19.90
N LEU A 52 -16.19 4.68 20.23
CA LEU A 52 -15.70 3.75 21.27
C LEU A 52 -16.27 4.08 22.65
N ALA A 53 -16.43 5.37 22.97
CA ALA A 53 -17.05 5.80 24.21
C ALA A 53 -18.51 5.35 24.30
N GLN A 54 -19.26 5.48 23.20
CA GLN A 54 -20.64 5.02 23.08
C GLN A 54 -20.77 3.49 23.15
N VAL A 55 -20.01 2.77 22.32
CA VAL A 55 -20.04 1.29 22.23
C VAL A 55 -19.75 0.62 23.57
N HIS A 56 -18.80 1.16 24.33
CA HIS A 56 -18.39 0.57 25.61
C HIS A 56 -18.95 1.29 26.84
N ASN A 57 -19.87 2.24 26.65
CA ASN A 57 -20.42 3.08 27.71
C ASN A 57 -19.35 3.57 28.71
N SER A 58 -18.28 4.17 28.16
CA SER A 58 -17.09 4.55 28.92
C SER A 58 -16.70 6.00 28.67
N THR A 59 -15.87 6.56 29.54
CA THR A 59 -15.44 7.95 29.38
C THR A 59 -14.58 8.14 28.11
N VAL A 60 -14.53 9.36 27.59
CA VAL A 60 -13.66 9.74 26.46
C VAL A 60 -12.19 9.40 26.78
N GLN A 61 -11.73 9.64 28.02
CA GLN A 61 -10.37 9.31 28.45
C GLN A 61 -10.09 7.80 28.34
N THR A 62 -10.97 6.99 28.94
CA THR A 62 -10.86 5.52 28.88
C THR A 62 -10.90 5.01 27.43
N SER A 63 -11.69 5.66 26.57
CA SER A 63 -11.81 5.31 25.16
C SER A 63 -10.54 5.64 24.36
N MET A 64 -9.91 6.76 24.65
CA MET A 64 -8.59 7.11 24.10
C MET A 64 -7.51 6.12 24.53
N GLU A 65 -7.44 5.79 25.83
CA GLU A 65 -6.49 4.81 26.36
C GLU A 65 -6.72 3.41 25.75
N ARG A 66 -8.00 3.02 25.56
CA ARG A 66 -8.40 1.78 24.89
C ARG A 66 -7.93 1.76 23.44
N LEU A 67 -8.19 2.82 22.68
CA LEU A 67 -7.73 2.92 21.29
C LEU A 67 -6.21 2.76 21.20
N CYS A 68 -5.45 3.46 22.06
CA CYS A 68 -3.98 3.31 22.10
C CYS A 68 -3.54 1.89 22.48
N SER A 69 -4.27 1.21 23.35
CA SER A 69 -3.97 -0.17 23.75
C SER A 69 -4.08 -1.16 22.58
N TYR A 70 -4.93 -0.87 21.59
CA TYR A 70 -5.15 -1.70 20.40
C TYR A 70 -4.04 -1.58 19.35
N LEU A 71 -3.29 -0.47 19.38
CA LEU A 71 -2.23 -0.23 18.43
C LEU A 71 -0.98 -1.08 18.73
N PRO A 72 -0.25 -1.52 17.70
CA PRO A 72 0.97 -2.28 17.89
C PRO A 72 2.13 -1.40 18.37
N GLU A 73 3.14 -2.02 18.99
CA GLU A 73 4.38 -1.32 19.39
C GLU A 73 5.31 -1.04 18.20
N LYS A 74 5.20 -1.85 17.13
CA LYS A 74 5.93 -1.65 15.88
C LYS A 74 5.68 -0.24 15.33
N LEU A 75 6.72 0.36 14.74
CA LEU A 75 6.70 1.74 14.24
C LEU A 75 6.30 2.78 15.32
N PHE A 76 6.43 2.45 16.61
CA PHE A 76 6.10 3.33 17.74
C PHE A 76 4.63 3.79 17.78
N LEU A 77 3.73 3.10 17.08
CA LEU A 77 2.32 3.49 16.94
C LEU A 77 1.61 3.65 18.28
N LYS A 78 1.74 2.64 19.16
CA LYS A 78 1.19 2.68 20.52
C LYS A 78 1.74 3.84 21.36
N THR A 79 3.06 4.02 21.36
CA THR A 79 3.72 5.08 22.14
C THR A 79 3.32 6.47 21.64
N THR A 80 3.28 6.67 20.32
CA THR A 80 2.82 7.92 19.70
C THR A 80 1.36 8.21 20.02
N CYS A 81 0.51 7.19 20.07
CA CYS A 81 -0.88 7.37 20.49
C CYS A 81 -0.98 7.88 21.93
N TYR A 82 -0.31 7.23 22.89
CA TYR A 82 -0.33 7.69 24.29
C TYR A 82 0.26 9.10 24.45
N LEU A 83 1.30 9.45 23.68
CA LEU A 83 1.81 10.83 23.65
C LEU A 83 0.74 11.80 23.15
N ALA A 84 0.08 11.48 22.03
CA ALA A 84 -0.98 12.32 21.47
C ALA A 84 -2.15 12.47 22.45
N VAL A 85 -2.53 11.41 23.16
CA VAL A 85 -3.54 11.47 24.23
C VAL A 85 -3.08 12.36 25.38
N GLY A 86 -1.81 12.28 25.79
CA GLY A 86 -1.25 13.15 26.82
C GLY A 86 -1.24 14.63 26.42
N ILE A 87 -1.01 14.93 25.14
CA ILE A 87 -1.00 16.30 24.61
C ILE A 87 -2.43 16.79 24.40
N PHE A 88 -3.20 16.15 23.52
CA PHE A 88 -4.49 16.66 23.03
C PHE A 88 -5.70 16.16 23.83
N GLY A 89 -5.57 15.07 24.58
CA GLY A 89 -6.66 14.42 25.29
C GLY A 89 -7.44 15.34 26.24
N PRO A 90 -6.79 16.19 27.08
CA PRO A 90 -7.52 17.08 27.99
C PRO A 90 -8.50 18.02 27.28
N ASP A 91 -8.16 18.50 26.09
CA ASP A 91 -9.02 19.42 25.35
C ASP A 91 -10.09 18.68 24.55
N ILE A 92 -9.76 17.51 23.99
CA ILE A 92 -10.75 16.63 23.35
C ILE A 92 -11.84 16.26 24.37
N ILE A 93 -11.46 15.91 25.61
CA ILE A 93 -12.41 15.59 26.68
C ILE A 93 -13.33 16.78 26.99
N LYS A 94 -12.78 17.99 27.14
CA LYS A 94 -13.59 19.19 27.43
C LYS A 94 -14.57 19.51 26.30
N LEU A 95 -14.12 19.37 25.05
CA LEU A 95 -14.92 19.66 23.87
C LEU A 95 -16.04 18.65 23.69
N LEU A 96 -15.74 17.34 23.72
CA LEU A 96 -16.76 16.30 23.58
C LEU A 96 -17.78 16.31 24.74
N ARG A 97 -17.38 16.72 25.96
CA ARG A 97 -18.32 16.96 27.07
C ARG A 97 -19.28 18.12 26.82
N ALA A 98 -18.94 19.04 25.93
CA ALA A 98 -19.81 20.13 25.51
C ALA A 98 -20.70 19.74 24.32
N ASP A 99 -20.81 18.44 24.01
CA ASP A 99 -21.70 17.87 22.99
C ASP A 99 -21.44 18.46 21.59
N VAL A 100 -20.17 18.72 21.28
CA VAL A 100 -19.74 19.16 19.94
C VAL A 100 -19.20 17.97 19.15
N ASN A 101 -19.48 17.95 17.85
CA ASN A 101 -19.03 16.89 16.95
C ASN A 101 -17.53 17.00 16.59
N ALA A 102 -17.00 15.94 15.97
CA ALA A 102 -15.60 15.86 15.57
C ALA A 102 -15.12 17.01 14.66
N ASP A 103 -15.99 17.54 13.79
CA ASP A 103 -15.65 18.67 12.92
C ASP A 103 -15.32 19.91 13.75
N VAL A 104 -16.18 20.25 14.72
CA VAL A 104 -15.97 21.38 15.63
C VAL A 104 -14.71 21.19 16.48
N VAL A 105 -14.46 19.96 16.96
CA VAL A 105 -13.23 19.64 17.71
C VAL A 105 -12.00 19.94 16.86
N CYS A 106 -11.95 19.40 15.65
CA CYS A 106 -10.78 19.51 14.78
C CYS A 106 -10.54 20.92 14.24
N HIS A 107 -11.59 21.72 14.03
CA HIS A 107 -11.46 23.14 13.73
C HIS A 107 -11.05 23.98 14.94
N THR A 108 -11.51 23.63 16.15
CA THR A 108 -11.10 24.29 17.39
C THR A 108 -9.61 24.08 17.69
N LEU A 109 -9.12 22.85 17.47
CA LEU A 109 -7.73 22.46 17.70
C LEU A 109 -6.77 22.82 16.54
N GLU A 110 -7.28 23.51 15.52
CA GLU A 110 -6.54 23.96 14.33
C GLU A 110 -6.01 22.86 13.39
N PHE A 111 -6.42 21.61 13.58
CA PHE A 111 -6.13 20.53 12.61
C PHE A 111 -6.90 20.74 11.29
N CYS A 112 -8.08 21.34 11.38
CA CYS A 112 -8.86 21.81 10.24
C CYS A 112 -8.83 23.33 10.16
N LYS A 113 -8.48 23.86 8.98
CA LYS A 113 -8.47 25.30 8.71
C LYS A 113 -9.38 25.59 7.53
N GLN A 114 -10.19 26.64 7.66
CA GLN A 114 -10.97 27.17 6.55
C GLN A 114 -10.14 28.25 5.86
N ASP A 115 -9.72 27.98 4.63
CA ASP A 115 -9.02 28.98 3.82
C ASP A 115 -10.03 30.04 3.31
N PRO A 116 -9.65 31.32 3.21
CA PRO A 116 -10.54 32.37 2.72
C PRO A 116 -11.11 32.04 1.33
N GLY A 117 -12.44 32.15 1.18
CA GLY A 117 -13.12 31.88 -0.08
C GLY A 117 -13.43 30.41 -0.37
N GLN A 118 -13.01 29.47 0.50
CA GLN A 118 -13.40 28.06 0.40
C GLN A 118 -14.65 27.77 1.27
N PRO A 119 -15.56 26.90 0.79
CA PRO A 119 -16.69 26.46 1.60
C PRO A 119 -16.21 25.72 2.86
N LEU A 120 -17.02 25.76 3.91
CA LEU A 120 -16.76 24.97 5.11
C LEU A 120 -16.93 23.48 4.79
N CYS A 121 -15.88 22.69 5.01
CA CYS A 121 -15.97 21.23 4.94
C CYS A 121 -16.45 20.68 6.29
N HIS A 122 -17.54 19.92 6.28
CA HIS A 122 -18.08 19.25 7.47
C HIS A 122 -18.50 17.82 7.11
N LEU A 123 -18.23 16.86 7.99
CA LEU A 123 -18.65 15.47 7.84
C LEU A 123 -19.98 15.21 8.54
N TYR A 124 -20.19 15.87 9.67
CA TYR A 124 -21.38 15.76 10.49
C TYR A 124 -22.39 16.86 10.17
N PRO A 125 -23.67 16.67 10.53
CA PRO A 125 -24.66 17.74 10.45
C PRO A 125 -24.18 18.99 11.19
N LEU A 126 -24.38 20.15 10.58
CA LEU A 126 -24.03 21.42 11.20
C LEU A 126 -24.82 21.62 12.49
N PRO A 127 -24.24 22.31 13.49
CA PRO A 127 -24.94 22.68 14.71
C PRO A 127 -26.23 23.46 14.41
N LYS A 128 -27.19 23.41 15.33
CA LYS A 128 -28.41 24.24 15.26
C LYS A 128 -28.09 25.74 15.34
N GLU A 129 -27.03 26.09 16.04
CA GLU A 129 -26.49 27.45 16.10
C GLU A 129 -25.54 27.72 14.91
N THR A 130 -25.25 28.99 14.66
CA THR A 130 -24.29 29.35 13.60
C THR A 130 -22.91 28.75 13.88
N TRP A 131 -22.30 28.14 12.86
CA TRP A 131 -20.97 27.51 12.96
C TRP A 131 -19.93 28.41 13.64
N LYS A 132 -19.92 29.70 13.28
CA LYS A 132 -19.01 30.70 13.84
C LYS A 132 -19.17 30.82 15.35
N LEU A 133 -20.42 30.90 15.84
CA LEU A 133 -20.72 30.99 17.27
C LEU A 133 -20.34 29.72 18.00
N THR A 134 -20.65 28.54 17.44
CA THR A 134 -20.25 27.25 18.01
C THR A 134 -18.74 27.14 18.14
N LEU A 135 -18.00 27.55 17.11
CA LEU A 135 -16.54 27.53 17.10
C LEU A 135 -15.94 28.54 18.09
N GLU A 136 -16.54 29.72 18.24
CA GLU A 136 -16.15 30.71 19.25
C GLU A 136 -16.35 30.18 20.67
N LYS A 137 -17.51 29.57 20.97
CA LYS A 137 -17.78 28.92 22.26
C LYS A 137 -16.77 27.81 22.54
N ALA A 138 -16.53 26.93 21.58
CA ALA A 138 -15.58 25.83 21.70
C ALA A 138 -14.15 26.34 21.94
N ARG A 139 -13.72 27.40 21.25
CA ARG A 139 -12.43 28.06 21.50
C ARG A 139 -12.32 28.64 22.91
N GLN A 140 -13.40 29.21 23.47
CA GLN A 140 -13.37 29.69 24.85
C GLN A 140 -13.14 28.55 25.86
N ILE A 141 -13.70 27.36 25.61
CA ILE A 141 -13.53 26.18 26.48
C ILE A 141 -12.04 25.80 26.61
N VAL A 142 -11.26 25.92 25.53
CA VAL A 142 -9.84 25.50 25.48
C VAL A 142 -8.84 26.66 25.57
N LYS A 143 -9.30 27.90 25.72
CA LYS A 143 -8.47 29.13 25.64
C LYS A 143 -7.28 29.18 26.59
N LYS A 144 -7.33 28.48 27.73
CA LYS A 144 -6.26 28.42 28.73
C LYS A 144 -5.38 27.15 28.60
N SER A 145 -5.51 26.39 27.52
CA SER A 145 -4.79 25.12 27.36
C SER A 145 -3.39 25.30 26.74
N PRO A 146 -2.35 24.61 27.25
CA PRO A 146 -1.00 24.62 26.67
C PRO A 146 -0.93 24.09 25.23
N THR A 147 -1.88 23.26 24.80
CA THR A 147 -1.92 22.57 23.48
C THR A 147 -1.98 23.53 22.29
N LEU A 148 -2.63 24.68 22.45
CA LEU A 148 -2.73 25.72 21.42
C LEU A 148 -1.36 26.31 21.04
N THR A 149 -0.35 26.20 21.91
CA THR A 149 1.02 26.61 21.58
C THR A 149 1.78 25.56 20.76
N TYR A 150 1.46 24.27 20.93
CA TYR A 150 2.12 23.17 20.22
C TYR A 150 1.64 23.03 18.77
N SER A 151 0.35 23.28 18.51
CA SER A 151 -0.24 23.26 17.15
C SER A 151 0.37 24.33 16.20
N ARG A 152 1.04 25.35 16.76
CA ARG A 152 1.81 26.37 16.01
C ARG A 152 3.22 25.93 15.61
N SER A 153 3.81 24.96 16.30
CA SER A 153 5.17 24.49 16.02
C SER A 153 5.11 23.27 15.11
N GLY A 154 4.95 23.52 13.80
CA GLY A 154 4.94 22.51 12.74
C GLY A 154 6.31 21.87 12.49
N SER A 155 6.96 21.37 13.54
CA SER A 155 8.28 20.75 13.45
C SER A 155 8.13 19.30 12.99
N ASP A 156 8.38 19.05 11.70
CA ASP A 156 8.48 17.70 11.11
C ASP A 156 9.60 16.91 11.82
N ILE A 157 9.40 15.65 12.17
CA ILE A 157 10.46 14.85 12.81
C ILE A 157 11.67 14.65 11.91
N CYS A 158 11.45 14.71 10.60
CA CYS A 158 12.53 14.63 9.62
C CYS A 158 13.43 15.88 9.64
N SER A 159 13.10 16.90 10.45
CA SER A 159 13.98 18.04 10.78
C SER A 159 15.09 17.66 11.77
N LEU A 160 14.99 16.51 12.46
CA LEU A 160 16.03 16.05 13.38
C LEU A 160 17.22 15.49 12.60
N PRO A 161 18.47 15.94 12.84
CA PRO A 161 19.63 15.62 12.00
C PRO A 161 19.91 14.11 11.81
N PHE A 162 19.65 13.29 12.84
CA PHE A 162 19.87 11.84 12.79
C PHE A 162 18.76 11.09 12.04
N LEU A 163 17.53 11.63 12.00
CA LEU A 163 16.40 11.05 11.26
C LEU A 163 16.29 11.58 9.84
N ALA A 164 16.82 12.78 9.57
CA ALA A 164 16.80 13.39 8.24
C ALA A 164 17.33 12.42 7.17
N LYS A 165 18.45 11.73 7.44
CA LYS A 165 19.03 10.74 6.51
C LYS A 165 18.14 9.51 6.30
N ILE A 166 17.50 9.01 7.36
CA ILE A 166 16.62 7.82 7.29
C ILE A 166 15.30 8.19 6.58
N CYS A 167 14.67 9.30 6.99
CA CYS A 167 13.50 9.88 6.33
C CYS A 167 13.75 10.12 4.85
N GLN A 168 14.91 10.69 4.50
CA GLN A 168 15.28 10.95 3.11
C GLN A 168 15.42 9.64 2.32
N LYS A 169 16.04 8.59 2.89
CA LYS A 169 16.11 7.28 2.23
C LYS A 169 14.73 6.63 2.05
N ILE A 170 13.85 6.69 3.05
CA ILE A 170 12.48 6.18 2.94
C ILE A 170 11.69 6.96 1.89
N LYS A 171 11.80 8.29 1.90
CA LYS A 171 11.17 9.17 0.91
C LYS A 171 11.66 8.85 -0.49
N LEU A 172 12.97 8.65 -0.67
CA LEU A 172 13.58 8.31 -1.96
C LEU A 172 13.13 6.92 -2.45
N ALA A 173 13.09 5.91 -1.57
CA ALA A 173 12.63 4.57 -1.90
C ALA A 173 11.16 4.57 -2.39
N ILE A 174 10.29 5.28 -1.68
CA ILE A 174 8.87 5.45 -2.07
C ILE A 174 8.75 6.28 -3.35
N GLN A 175 9.52 7.36 -3.49
CA GLN A 175 9.48 8.23 -4.67
C GLN A 175 9.93 7.50 -5.94
N ASN A 176 10.97 6.69 -5.84
CA ASN A 176 11.55 5.97 -6.97
C ASN A 176 10.95 4.57 -7.16
N SER A 177 10.05 4.12 -6.28
CA SER A 177 9.42 2.79 -6.33
C SER A 177 10.43 1.63 -6.33
N LEU A 178 11.51 1.81 -5.58
CA LEU A 178 12.60 0.84 -5.42
C LEU A 178 12.67 0.34 -3.98
N PRO A 179 13.07 -0.92 -3.76
CA PRO A 179 13.20 -1.49 -2.43
C PRO A 179 14.13 -0.64 -1.55
N PHE A 180 13.71 -0.38 -0.30
CA PHE A 180 14.56 0.29 0.67
C PHE A 180 15.76 -0.56 1.09
N LYS A 181 15.58 -1.89 1.13
CA LYS A 181 16.61 -2.87 1.46
C LYS A 181 16.89 -3.75 0.25
N ASP A 182 17.99 -3.44 -0.40
CA ASP A 182 18.48 -4.03 -1.64
C ASP A 182 19.99 -3.74 -1.67
N ALA A 183 20.79 -4.74 -1.33
CA ALA A 183 22.22 -4.55 -1.06
C ALA A 183 23.07 -4.65 -2.33
N ASP A 184 22.63 -5.39 -3.35
CA ASP A 184 23.33 -5.51 -4.64
C ASP A 184 22.73 -4.65 -5.78
N SER A 185 21.64 -3.94 -5.49
CA SER A 185 20.99 -2.98 -6.37
C SER A 185 20.42 -3.60 -7.65
N ASP A 186 19.84 -4.80 -7.54
CA ASP A 186 19.12 -5.50 -8.61
C ASP A 186 17.61 -5.18 -8.68
N LYS A 187 17.12 -4.37 -7.72
CA LYS A 187 15.73 -3.92 -7.54
C LYS A 187 14.79 -4.98 -6.94
N TYR A 188 15.31 -6.10 -6.48
CA TYR A 188 14.59 -7.12 -5.70
C TYR A 188 14.99 -7.01 -4.23
N SER A 189 14.35 -7.79 -3.36
CA SER A 189 14.60 -7.68 -1.92
C SER A 189 14.22 -8.96 -1.17
N VAL A 190 14.97 -9.23 -0.11
CA VAL A 190 14.60 -10.24 0.91
C VAL A 190 13.55 -9.73 1.89
N PHE A 191 13.33 -8.41 2.00
CA PHE A 191 12.33 -7.80 2.89
C PHE A 191 10.96 -7.73 2.22
N PRO A 192 9.85 -7.88 2.95
CA PRO A 192 8.50 -7.88 2.34
C PRO A 192 8.03 -6.49 1.89
N THR A 193 8.02 -5.53 2.81
CA THR A 193 7.42 -4.20 2.59
C THR A 193 8.43 -3.18 2.05
N LEU A 194 8.08 -1.88 1.99
CA LEU A 194 8.96 -0.81 1.50
C LEU A 194 9.51 -1.13 0.10
N ARG A 195 8.59 -1.48 -0.82
CA ARG A 195 8.86 -1.86 -2.22
C ARG A 195 9.67 -3.16 -2.39
N GLY A 196 9.74 -4.00 -1.36
CA GLY A 196 10.40 -5.32 -1.40
C GLY A 196 9.53 -6.46 -1.97
N SER A 197 9.66 -7.67 -1.41
CA SER A 197 9.08 -8.91 -1.94
C SER A 197 7.54 -9.03 -1.93
N HIS A 198 6.82 -8.11 -1.28
CA HIS A 198 5.38 -7.97 -1.53
C HIS A 198 5.08 -7.42 -2.94
N TRP A 199 6.01 -6.65 -3.50
CA TRP A 199 5.87 -5.95 -4.78
C TRP A 199 6.50 -6.75 -5.93
N ARG A 200 7.57 -7.50 -5.67
CA ARG A 200 8.30 -8.29 -6.67
C ARG A 200 8.67 -9.65 -6.11
N GLY A 201 9.14 -10.56 -6.95
CA GLY A 201 9.73 -11.81 -6.49
C GLY A 201 10.75 -11.60 -5.38
N ARG A 202 10.74 -12.46 -4.36
CA ARG A 202 11.78 -12.43 -3.33
C ARG A 202 13.13 -12.80 -3.95
N ASP A 203 14.10 -11.93 -3.71
CA ASP A 203 15.50 -12.17 -4.04
C ASP A 203 16.05 -13.37 -3.22
N CYS A 204 16.71 -14.29 -3.92
CA CYS A 204 17.33 -15.46 -3.32
C CYS A 204 18.77 -15.20 -2.85
N ASN A 205 19.44 -14.14 -3.33
CA ASN A 205 20.80 -13.78 -2.96
C ASN A 205 21.08 -12.27 -3.09
N ASP A 206 20.71 -11.51 -2.04
CA ASP A 206 20.87 -10.04 -1.86
C ASP A 206 22.34 -9.61 -1.67
N SER A 207 23.28 -10.32 -2.30
CA SER A 207 24.70 -10.02 -2.36
C SER A 207 25.27 -10.28 -3.75
N ASN A 208 24.42 -10.70 -4.70
CA ASN A 208 24.79 -10.99 -6.06
C ASN A 208 23.73 -10.43 -7.01
N LYS A 209 24.02 -9.27 -7.59
CA LYS A 209 23.19 -8.58 -8.58
C LYS A 209 22.82 -9.44 -9.81
N MET A 210 23.45 -10.58 -10.01
CA MET A 210 23.20 -11.52 -11.09
C MET A 210 22.31 -12.70 -10.69
N ALA A 211 21.74 -12.71 -9.48
CA ALA A 211 20.86 -13.76 -8.99
C ALA A 211 19.48 -13.18 -8.61
N TYR A 212 18.53 -13.15 -9.56
CA TYR A 212 17.23 -12.50 -9.35
C TYR A 212 16.07 -13.10 -10.16
N PRO A 213 14.82 -12.94 -9.70
CA PRO A 213 13.63 -13.43 -10.39
C PRO A 213 13.54 -13.06 -11.88
N GLY A 214 13.39 -14.09 -12.71
CA GLY A 214 13.13 -13.97 -14.16
C GLY A 214 14.34 -13.80 -15.05
N ARG A 215 15.54 -13.88 -14.48
CA ARG A 215 16.80 -14.04 -15.22
C ARG A 215 16.80 -15.37 -16.00
N ARG A 216 17.51 -15.45 -17.13
CA ARG A 216 17.87 -16.74 -17.74
C ARG A 216 18.90 -17.46 -16.86
N PRO A 217 18.75 -18.78 -16.66
CA PRO A 217 19.60 -19.50 -15.73
C PRO A 217 21.06 -19.50 -16.19
N ASP A 218 21.97 -19.20 -15.26
CA ASP A 218 23.41 -19.19 -15.48
C ASP A 218 23.94 -20.63 -15.49
N ASN A 219 24.45 -21.06 -16.64
CA ASN A 219 24.90 -22.44 -16.86
C ASN A 219 23.91 -23.50 -16.34
N TRP A 220 22.62 -23.29 -16.61
CA TRP A 220 21.49 -24.13 -16.17
C TRP A 220 21.43 -24.34 -14.64
N ASP A 221 21.86 -23.34 -13.88
CA ASP A 221 21.78 -23.29 -12.41
C ASP A 221 22.41 -24.52 -11.74
N THR A 222 23.51 -25.02 -12.31
CA THR A 222 24.21 -26.23 -11.87
C THR A 222 24.69 -26.15 -10.41
N HIS A 223 25.11 -24.96 -9.96
CA HIS A 223 25.70 -24.75 -8.62
C HIS A 223 24.91 -23.79 -7.72
N GLN A 224 24.15 -22.88 -8.32
CA GLN A 224 23.37 -21.87 -7.61
C GLN A 224 22.11 -21.56 -8.43
N ASP A 225 21.00 -21.35 -7.74
CA ASP A 225 19.77 -20.79 -8.31
C ASP A 225 20.00 -19.31 -8.65
N SER A 226 20.14 -19.00 -9.95
CA SER A 226 20.45 -17.65 -10.44
C SER A 226 19.20 -16.87 -10.85
N ASN A 227 18.05 -17.54 -10.95
CA ASN A 227 16.79 -16.93 -11.33
C ASN A 227 15.72 -16.98 -10.23
N CYS A 228 16.08 -17.48 -9.05
CA CYS A 228 15.29 -17.56 -7.83
C CYS A 228 13.99 -18.37 -7.97
N ASN A 229 13.89 -19.27 -8.94
CA ASN A 229 12.69 -20.08 -9.16
C ASN A 229 12.65 -21.34 -8.28
N GLY A 230 13.74 -21.65 -7.56
CA GLY A 230 13.90 -22.80 -6.67
C GLY A 230 14.33 -24.10 -7.35
N ILE A 231 14.65 -24.08 -8.64
CA ILE A 231 15.09 -25.22 -9.44
C ILE A 231 16.57 -25.01 -9.78
N TRP A 232 17.43 -25.86 -9.24
CA TRP A 232 18.88 -25.77 -9.44
C TRP A 232 19.52 -27.12 -9.11
N GLY A 233 20.80 -27.27 -9.44
CA GLY A 233 21.55 -28.51 -9.22
C GLY A 233 21.43 -29.51 -10.37
N VAL A 234 21.99 -30.69 -10.14
CA VAL A 234 22.13 -31.76 -11.15
C VAL A 234 21.39 -33.00 -10.70
N ASP A 235 20.66 -33.63 -11.62
CA ASP A 235 20.05 -34.94 -11.36
C ASP A 235 21.15 -36.00 -11.24
N PRO A 236 21.32 -36.66 -10.08
CA PRO A 236 22.37 -37.65 -9.88
C PRO A 236 22.19 -38.90 -10.75
N LYS A 237 21.03 -39.11 -11.36
CA LYS A 237 20.75 -40.30 -12.19
C LYS A 237 21.36 -40.22 -13.58
N ASP A 238 21.37 -39.04 -14.18
CA ASP A 238 21.82 -38.85 -15.57
C ASP A 238 22.80 -37.68 -15.76
N GLY A 239 23.10 -36.93 -14.70
CA GLY A 239 24.04 -35.82 -14.75
C GLY A 239 23.49 -34.58 -15.45
N ILE A 240 22.19 -34.51 -15.75
CA ILE A 240 21.57 -33.37 -16.43
C ILE A 240 21.13 -32.33 -15.38
N PRO A 241 21.44 -31.03 -15.56
CA PRO A 241 20.93 -29.98 -14.69
C PRO A 241 19.39 -29.95 -14.65
N TYR A 242 18.80 -29.81 -13.45
CA TYR A 242 17.35 -29.83 -13.29
C TYR A 242 16.65 -28.71 -14.06
N GLU A 243 17.24 -27.51 -14.06
CA GLU A 243 16.71 -26.36 -14.78
C GLU A 243 16.67 -26.62 -16.30
N LYS A 244 17.70 -27.28 -16.84
CA LYS A 244 17.69 -27.72 -18.24
C LYS A 244 16.58 -28.73 -18.48
N LYS A 245 16.53 -29.78 -17.66
CA LYS A 245 15.60 -30.90 -17.80
C LYS A 245 14.14 -30.48 -17.70
N PHE A 246 13.82 -29.53 -16.82
CA PHE A 246 12.45 -29.14 -16.51
C PHE A 246 12.00 -27.85 -17.21
N CYS A 247 12.92 -26.93 -17.52
CA CYS A 247 12.56 -25.59 -18.00
C CYS A 247 12.99 -25.31 -19.46
N GLU A 248 13.97 -26.03 -20.01
CA GLU A 248 14.34 -25.90 -21.43
C GLU A 248 13.12 -26.18 -22.34
N GLY A 249 12.84 -25.30 -23.30
CA GLY A 249 11.68 -25.41 -24.19
C GLY A 249 10.32 -25.05 -23.58
N SER A 250 10.21 -24.90 -22.26
CA SER A 250 8.93 -24.56 -21.57
C SER A 250 8.48 -23.11 -21.75
N GLN A 251 9.35 -22.26 -22.33
CA GLN A 251 9.17 -20.82 -22.54
C GLN A 251 8.71 -20.04 -21.29
N PRO A 252 9.52 -20.01 -20.21
CA PRO A 252 9.23 -19.24 -19.01
C PRO A 252 9.00 -17.75 -19.34
N ARG A 253 8.13 -17.10 -18.57
CA ARG A 253 7.87 -15.66 -18.71
C ARG A 253 7.38 -15.06 -17.40
N GLY A 254 7.79 -13.81 -17.16
CA GLY A 254 7.35 -13.03 -16.02
C GLY A 254 5.99 -12.36 -16.24
N ILE A 255 5.42 -11.85 -15.16
CA ILE A 255 4.25 -10.96 -15.18
C ILE A 255 4.61 -9.60 -14.56
N ILE A 256 4.41 -8.53 -15.31
CA ILE A 256 4.67 -7.16 -14.88
C ILE A 256 3.36 -6.37 -14.96
N LEU A 257 2.98 -5.73 -13.86
CA LEU A 257 1.86 -4.79 -13.83
C LEU A 257 2.41 -3.35 -13.81
N LEU A 258 2.01 -2.54 -14.78
CA LEU A 258 2.12 -1.08 -14.72
C LEU A 258 0.75 -0.56 -14.31
N GLY A 259 0.57 -0.23 -13.04
CA GLY A 259 -0.77 0.04 -12.49
C GLY A 259 -0.88 1.26 -11.59
N ASP A 260 -2.10 1.51 -11.15
CA ASP A 260 -2.44 2.53 -10.17
C ASP A 260 -2.78 1.92 -8.80
N SER A 261 -3.53 2.65 -7.97
CA SER A 261 -4.00 2.19 -6.67
C SER A 261 -4.80 0.89 -6.74
N ALA A 262 -5.58 0.67 -7.80
CA ALA A 262 -6.36 -0.55 -7.95
C ALA A 262 -5.45 -1.75 -8.27
N GLY A 263 -4.46 -1.53 -9.14
CA GLY A 263 -3.45 -2.54 -9.48
C GLY A 263 -2.55 -2.95 -8.30
N ALA A 264 -2.25 -1.98 -7.42
CA ALA A 264 -1.54 -2.23 -6.15
C ALA A 264 -2.43 -2.85 -5.06
N HIS A 265 -3.74 -2.93 -5.30
CA HIS A 265 -4.75 -3.33 -4.32
C HIS A 265 -4.75 -2.45 -3.07
N PHE A 266 -4.93 -1.14 -3.25
CA PHE A 266 -5.13 -0.19 -2.16
C PHE A 266 -6.32 -0.61 -1.30
N HIS A 267 -6.10 -0.75 0.00
CA HIS A 267 -7.16 -1.16 0.93
C HIS A 267 -6.90 -0.65 2.35
N ILE A 268 -7.93 0.00 2.91
CA ILE A 268 -8.00 0.34 4.33
C ILE A 268 -8.99 -0.63 4.98
N PRO A 269 -8.53 -1.50 5.90
CA PRO A 269 -9.42 -2.41 6.61
C PRO A 269 -10.53 -1.67 7.38
N PRO A 270 -11.81 -2.04 7.19
CA PRO A 270 -12.92 -1.40 7.90
C PRO A 270 -12.80 -1.58 9.42
N ASP A 271 -12.17 -2.65 9.88
CA ASP A 271 -11.90 -2.95 11.29
C ASP A 271 -11.09 -1.84 12.00
N TRP A 272 -10.37 -1.01 11.25
CA TRP A 272 -9.60 0.12 11.82
C TRP A 272 -10.45 1.33 12.16
N ILE A 273 -11.66 1.43 11.60
CA ILE A 273 -12.56 2.59 11.76
C ILE A 273 -13.95 2.20 12.29
N THR A 274 -14.22 0.91 12.47
CA THR A 274 -15.49 0.39 12.97
C THR A 274 -15.40 0.05 14.45
N ALA A 275 -15.72 1.03 15.31
CA ALA A 275 -15.53 0.92 16.76
C ALA A 275 -16.18 -0.32 17.41
N SER A 276 -17.34 -0.75 16.90
CA SER A 276 -18.07 -1.93 17.38
C SER A 276 -17.34 -3.26 17.17
N GLN A 277 -16.37 -3.30 16.26
CA GLN A 277 -15.59 -4.50 15.91
C GLN A 277 -14.12 -4.39 16.36
N MET A 278 -13.70 -3.21 16.84
CA MET A 278 -12.33 -2.99 17.30
C MET A 278 -12.01 -3.85 18.51
N SER A 279 -10.95 -4.65 18.42
CA SER A 279 -10.60 -5.56 19.51
C SER A 279 -9.12 -5.93 19.53
N LEU A 280 -8.68 -6.36 20.72
CA LEU A 280 -7.41 -7.08 20.92
C LEU A 280 -7.52 -8.57 20.53
N ASN A 281 -8.74 -9.06 20.27
CA ASN A 281 -9.07 -10.41 19.85
C ASN A 281 -10.45 -10.35 19.18
N PHE A 282 -10.57 -10.77 17.92
CA PHE A 282 -11.87 -11.06 17.33
C PHE A 282 -12.57 -12.15 18.17
N ILE A 283 -13.80 -11.89 18.62
CA ILE A 283 -14.73 -12.95 18.97
C ILE A 283 -15.23 -13.46 17.62
N CYS A 284 -14.78 -14.64 17.19
CA CYS A 284 -15.49 -15.34 16.12
C CYS A 284 -16.91 -15.61 16.65
N GLN A 285 -17.91 -14.89 16.16
CA GLN A 285 -19.26 -15.45 16.16
C GLN A 285 -19.19 -16.65 15.22
N ALA A 286 -19.25 -17.85 15.79
CA ALA A 286 -19.36 -19.07 15.03
C ALA A 286 -20.60 -18.96 14.11
N PRO A 287 -20.52 -19.38 12.83
CA PRO A 287 -21.70 -19.58 12.04
C PRO A 287 -22.62 -20.58 12.76
N LEU A 288 -23.92 -20.29 12.76
CA LEU A 288 -24.95 -21.25 13.14
C LEU A 288 -24.72 -22.56 12.36
N GLU A 289 -24.47 -23.62 13.12
CA GLU A 289 -24.59 -25.04 12.78
C GLU A 289 -24.17 -25.47 11.35
N ALA A 290 -22.92 -25.90 11.22
CA ALA A 290 -22.55 -26.86 10.18
C ALA A 290 -22.47 -28.27 10.79
N LYS A 291 -23.27 -29.19 10.22
CA LYS A 291 -23.37 -30.62 10.59
C LYS A 291 -22.00 -31.32 10.70
N PRO A 292 -21.86 -32.34 11.57
CA PRO A 292 -20.61 -33.08 11.72
C PRO A 292 -20.33 -33.98 10.49
N PRO A 293 -19.06 -34.19 10.11
CA PRO A 293 -18.70 -35.10 9.03
C PRO A 293 -18.63 -36.56 9.51
N GLU A 294 -19.25 -37.44 8.73
CA GLU A 294 -19.10 -38.89 8.79
C GLU A 294 -17.68 -39.33 8.36
N GLN A 295 -17.24 -40.42 8.99
CA GLN A 295 -15.90 -41.01 8.88
C GLN A 295 -15.54 -41.45 7.47
N GLN A 296 -14.27 -41.24 7.07
CA GLN A 296 -13.55 -42.22 6.26
C GLN A 296 -12.03 -42.14 6.45
N SER A 297 -11.54 -43.20 7.10
CA SER A 297 -10.26 -43.92 6.95
C SER A 297 -9.01 -43.20 6.42
N ALA A 298 -7.99 -43.26 7.28
CA ALA A 298 -6.59 -42.99 7.01
C ALA A 298 -5.95 -43.96 5.99
N LEU A 299 -4.95 -43.47 5.24
CA LEU A 299 -3.67 -44.15 4.98
C LEU A 299 -2.67 -43.19 4.30
N PHE A 300 -1.41 -43.26 4.74
CA PHE A 300 -0.16 -42.63 4.27
C PHE A 300 0.36 -41.33 4.92
N SER A 301 1.18 -41.51 5.97
CA SER A 301 2.40 -40.71 6.27
C SER A 301 3.49 -41.06 5.23
N VAL A 302 4.42 -40.21 4.79
CA VAL A 302 5.51 -39.54 5.52
C VAL A 302 6.06 -38.36 4.69
N ALA A 303 6.06 -37.15 5.25
CA ALA A 303 7.12 -36.13 5.17
C ALA A 303 6.66 -34.93 6.00
N ALA A 304 7.33 -34.69 7.13
CA ALA A 304 6.93 -33.74 8.15
C ALA A 304 7.00 -32.28 7.65
N PHE A 305 5.85 -31.76 7.21
CA PHE A 305 5.53 -30.33 7.31
C PHE A 305 5.10 -30.02 8.75
N PRO A 306 5.37 -28.83 9.32
CA PRO A 306 4.82 -28.47 10.62
C PRO A 306 3.29 -28.45 10.51
N GLN A 307 2.66 -29.44 11.14
CA GLN A 307 1.22 -29.52 11.27
C GLN A 307 0.71 -28.33 12.09
N HIS A 308 -0.32 -27.68 11.53
CA HIS A 308 -1.47 -27.13 12.23
C HIS A 308 -1.37 -27.08 13.76
N VAL A 309 -1.08 -25.89 14.29
CA VAL A 309 -1.51 -25.52 15.63
C VAL A 309 -2.98 -25.09 15.52
N SER A 310 -3.87 -25.98 15.94
CA SER A 310 -5.28 -25.69 16.19
C SER A 310 -5.42 -24.63 17.27
N GLY A 311 -6.44 -23.78 17.10
CA GLY A 311 -6.82 -22.64 17.92
C GLY A 311 -6.30 -22.59 19.36
N GLN A 312 -5.37 -21.67 19.61
CA GLN A 312 -5.40 -20.64 20.63
C GLN A 312 -4.09 -19.82 20.48
N ASN A 313 -4.20 -18.49 20.42
CA ASN A 313 -3.10 -17.53 20.20
C ASN A 313 -2.49 -17.45 18.79
N ARG A 314 -3.26 -17.00 17.79
CA ARG A 314 -2.68 -16.42 16.55
C ARG A 314 -2.61 -14.89 16.64
N PRO A 315 -1.47 -14.25 16.35
CA PRO A 315 -1.30 -12.78 16.44
C PRO A 315 -2.11 -11.98 15.41
N TRP A 316 -2.69 -12.64 14.40
CA TRP A 316 -3.56 -12.08 13.37
C TRP A 316 -4.96 -11.67 13.87
N ASN A 317 -5.28 -11.90 15.14
CA ASN A 317 -6.63 -11.70 15.72
C ASN A 317 -6.88 -10.26 16.25
N LYS A 318 -6.01 -9.30 15.93
CA LYS A 318 -6.09 -7.90 16.40
C LYS A 318 -6.39 -6.98 15.23
N SER A 319 -7.35 -6.06 15.40
CA SER A 319 -7.77 -5.13 14.33
C SER A 319 -6.60 -4.38 13.70
N PHE A 320 -5.60 -3.97 14.50
CA PHE A 320 -4.45 -3.19 14.03
C PHE A 320 -3.16 -3.99 13.86
N PHE A 321 -3.18 -5.33 13.87
CA PHE A 321 -1.96 -6.14 13.72
C PHE A 321 -1.25 -5.86 12.39
N ASN A 322 -2.04 -5.67 11.33
CA ASN A 322 -1.60 -5.48 9.97
C ASN A 322 -1.29 -4.01 9.62
N LEU A 323 -1.61 -3.07 10.51
CA LEU A 323 -1.38 -1.63 10.31
C LEU A 323 0.08 -1.29 9.98
N PRO A 324 1.11 -1.82 10.68
CA PRO A 324 2.50 -1.48 10.36
C PRO A 324 2.88 -1.92 8.94
N THR A 325 2.45 -3.10 8.53
CA THR A 325 2.71 -3.66 7.20
C THR A 325 2.01 -2.85 6.12
N ALA A 326 0.75 -2.49 6.34
CA ALA A 326 0.00 -1.67 5.41
C ALA A 326 0.64 -0.27 5.25
N LEU A 327 1.02 0.38 6.34
CA LEU A 327 1.68 1.68 6.30
C LEU A 327 3.01 1.63 5.53
N THR A 328 3.84 0.61 5.76
CA THR A 328 5.11 0.44 5.03
C THR A 328 4.93 -0.04 3.58
N ASN A 329 3.71 -0.38 3.19
CA ASN A 329 3.30 -0.67 1.82
C ASN A 329 2.42 0.44 1.24
N GLU A 330 2.38 1.64 1.82
CA GLU A 330 1.59 2.76 1.27
C GLU A 330 0.07 2.47 1.23
N LEU A 331 -0.41 1.61 2.13
CA LEU A 331 -1.77 1.05 2.21
C LEU A 331 -2.16 0.12 1.05
N ASP A 332 -1.16 -0.31 0.28
CA ASP A 332 -1.31 -1.26 -0.81
C ASP A 332 -1.06 -2.71 -0.35
N TRP A 333 -1.73 -3.65 -1.01
CA TRP A 333 -1.63 -5.08 -0.73
C TRP A 333 -1.28 -5.86 -2.00
N PRO A 334 -0.16 -5.55 -2.67
CA PRO A 334 0.20 -6.17 -3.96
C PRO A 334 0.36 -7.70 -3.85
N GLN A 335 0.72 -8.21 -2.67
CA GLN A 335 0.80 -9.63 -2.34
C GLN A 335 -0.56 -10.36 -2.32
N LEU A 336 -1.66 -9.62 -2.33
CA LEU A 336 -3.06 -10.10 -2.42
C LEU A 336 -3.76 -9.59 -3.70
N SER A 337 -3.05 -8.88 -4.59
CA SER A 337 -3.65 -8.30 -5.79
C SER A 337 -4.06 -9.35 -6.84
N GLY A 338 -5.03 -9.01 -7.70
CA GLY A 338 -5.47 -9.89 -8.78
C GLY A 338 -4.40 -10.22 -9.82
N THR A 339 -3.37 -9.37 -9.99
CA THR A 339 -2.31 -9.61 -10.99
C THR A 339 -1.11 -10.32 -10.38
N THR A 340 -0.54 -9.79 -9.28
CA THR A 340 0.74 -10.26 -8.73
C THR A 340 0.59 -10.92 -7.35
N GLY A 341 -0.63 -11.07 -6.84
CA GLY A 341 -0.86 -11.67 -5.52
C GLY A 341 -0.33 -13.09 -5.44
N PHE A 342 0.27 -13.45 -4.31
CA PHE A 342 0.89 -14.77 -4.10
C PHE A 342 0.54 -15.38 -2.74
N LEU A 343 -0.12 -14.62 -1.86
CA LEU A 343 -0.70 -15.14 -0.62
C LEU A 343 -2.13 -15.63 -0.89
N ASP A 344 -2.62 -16.50 0.00
CA ASP A 344 -3.99 -17.01 -0.07
C ASP A 344 -5.00 -15.87 0.07
N SER A 345 -6.05 -15.92 -0.77
CA SER A 345 -7.12 -14.91 -0.76
C SER A 345 -7.90 -14.93 0.56
N THR A 346 -8.26 -13.74 1.05
CA THR A 346 -9.09 -13.57 2.25
C THR A 346 -10.58 -13.81 1.99
N SER A 347 -11.03 -13.78 0.73
CA SER A 347 -12.46 -13.87 0.36
C SER A 347 -13.00 -15.31 0.32
N GLY A 348 -12.16 -16.33 0.53
CA GLY A 348 -12.54 -17.74 0.39
C GLY A 348 -12.89 -18.17 -1.04
N VAL A 349 -12.77 -17.26 -2.02
CA VAL A 349 -13.00 -17.54 -3.44
C VAL A 349 -11.78 -18.29 -4.00
N LYS A 350 -12.03 -19.34 -4.79
CA LYS A 350 -10.98 -20.20 -5.41
C LYS A 350 -10.19 -19.51 -6.54
N GLU A 351 -10.45 -18.22 -6.80
CA GLU A 351 -9.80 -17.49 -7.88
C GLU A 351 -8.43 -16.98 -7.43
N ASN A 352 -7.41 -17.43 -8.16
CA ASN A 352 -6.03 -17.02 -7.94
C ASN A 352 -5.63 -15.89 -8.88
N SER A 353 -4.58 -15.16 -8.50
CA SER A 353 -3.98 -14.10 -9.31
C SER A 353 -3.45 -14.58 -10.67
N ILE A 354 -3.20 -13.65 -11.57
CA ILE A 354 -2.54 -13.93 -12.87
C ILE A 354 -1.18 -14.59 -12.65
N TYR A 355 -0.37 -14.10 -11.70
CA TYR A 355 0.91 -14.70 -11.33
C TYR A 355 0.77 -16.16 -10.90
N LEU A 356 -0.14 -16.48 -9.97
CA LEU A 356 -0.32 -17.86 -9.50
C LEU A 356 -0.83 -18.78 -10.60
N ARG A 357 -1.66 -18.28 -11.53
CA ARG A 357 -2.08 -19.03 -12.73
C ARG A 357 -0.91 -19.27 -13.68
N LEU A 358 -0.04 -18.29 -13.88
CA LEU A 358 1.15 -18.39 -14.72
C LEU A 358 2.18 -19.37 -14.13
N ARG A 359 2.39 -19.33 -12.81
CA ARG A 359 3.20 -20.30 -12.07
C ARG A 359 2.59 -21.70 -12.09
N LYS A 360 1.26 -21.83 -12.00
CA LYS A 360 0.58 -23.14 -12.10
C LYS A 360 0.72 -23.74 -13.49
N ARG A 361 0.70 -22.92 -14.53
CA ARG A 361 0.88 -23.35 -15.92
C ARG A 361 2.31 -23.81 -16.21
N ASN A 362 3.30 -23.10 -15.67
CA ASN A 362 4.71 -23.47 -15.74
C ASN A 362 5.41 -23.07 -14.44
N HIS A 363 5.87 -24.06 -13.68
CA HIS A 363 6.48 -23.84 -12.35
C HIS A 363 7.83 -23.12 -12.42
N CYS A 364 8.51 -23.10 -13.56
CA CYS A 364 9.73 -22.33 -13.79
C CYS A 364 9.50 -20.81 -13.67
N ASN A 365 8.23 -20.35 -13.68
CA ASN A 365 7.86 -18.95 -13.46
C ASN A 365 7.76 -18.56 -11.97
N HIS A 366 8.21 -19.41 -11.04
CA HIS A 366 8.17 -19.08 -9.62
C HIS A 366 8.92 -17.78 -9.34
N ARG A 367 8.30 -16.90 -8.54
CA ARG A 367 8.77 -15.55 -8.17
C ARG A 367 8.86 -14.52 -9.29
N ASP A 368 8.68 -14.87 -10.57
CA ASP A 368 8.79 -13.92 -11.67
C ASP A 368 7.54 -13.02 -11.83
N TYR A 369 7.31 -12.18 -10.82
CA TYR A 369 6.28 -11.14 -10.79
C TYR A 369 6.87 -9.78 -10.40
N GLN A 370 6.33 -8.71 -10.97
CA GLN A 370 6.62 -7.33 -10.58
C GLN A 370 5.36 -6.47 -10.62
N ASN A 371 5.00 -5.86 -9.50
CA ASN A 371 3.93 -4.89 -9.39
C ASN A 371 4.54 -3.48 -9.37
N ILE A 372 4.61 -2.85 -10.54
CA ILE A 372 5.11 -1.50 -10.75
C ILE A 372 3.90 -0.55 -10.75
N SER A 373 3.25 -0.45 -9.58
CA SER A 373 2.06 0.38 -9.40
C SER A 373 2.26 1.44 -8.34
N ARG A 374 1.56 2.58 -8.47
CA ARG A 374 1.53 3.62 -7.42
C ARG A 374 0.13 4.20 -7.24
N ASN A 375 -0.18 4.54 -6.00
CA ASN A 375 -1.34 5.36 -5.67
C ASN A 375 -1.29 6.70 -6.40
N GLY A 376 -2.37 7.03 -7.12
CA GLY A 376 -2.45 8.23 -7.95
C GLY A 376 -1.69 8.15 -9.28
N ALA A 377 -1.15 6.99 -9.67
CA ALA A 377 -0.53 6.84 -10.98
C ALA A 377 -1.57 7.01 -12.10
N SER A 378 -1.25 7.88 -13.05
CA SER A 378 -1.94 8.06 -14.32
C SER A 378 -0.95 7.84 -15.47
N SER A 379 -1.47 7.84 -16.70
CA SER A 379 -0.64 7.81 -17.90
C SER A 379 0.49 8.84 -17.84
N GLN A 380 0.18 10.09 -17.48
CA GLN A 380 1.14 11.21 -17.46
C GLN A 380 2.26 11.04 -16.42
N SER A 381 1.99 10.30 -15.34
CA SER A 381 2.91 10.16 -14.22
C SER A 381 3.81 8.92 -14.30
N LEU A 382 3.47 7.97 -15.19
CA LEU A 382 4.16 6.68 -15.28
C LEU A 382 5.65 6.83 -15.59
N GLU A 383 6.03 7.80 -16.43
CA GLU A 383 7.42 8.08 -16.78
C GLU A 383 8.31 8.32 -15.55
N ARG A 384 7.73 8.80 -14.44
CA ARG A 384 8.49 9.10 -13.21
C ARG A 384 8.94 7.87 -12.43
N PHE A 385 8.34 6.71 -12.69
CA PHE A 385 8.63 5.49 -11.94
C PHE A 385 8.73 4.23 -12.82
N ILE A 386 8.56 4.35 -14.13
CA ILE A 386 8.76 3.24 -15.08
C ILE A 386 10.19 2.70 -15.02
N GLU A 387 11.18 3.54 -14.73
CA GLU A 387 12.58 3.15 -14.54
C GLU A 387 12.80 2.17 -13.39
N SER A 388 11.83 2.06 -12.48
CA SER A 388 11.87 1.06 -11.41
C SER A 388 11.67 -0.37 -11.94
N LEU A 389 11.13 -0.58 -13.15
CA LEU A 389 11.01 -1.89 -13.78
C LEU A 389 12.38 -2.58 -13.87
N SER A 390 12.44 -3.88 -13.55
CA SER A 390 13.68 -4.67 -13.65
C SER A 390 13.54 -5.71 -14.75
N ARG A 391 14.10 -5.43 -15.93
CA ARG A 391 14.21 -6.42 -17.01
C ARG A 391 15.36 -6.11 -17.97
N ASN A 392 16.32 -7.01 -18.07
CA ASN A 392 17.42 -6.97 -19.02
C ASN A 392 17.02 -7.65 -20.33
N GLN A 393 17.17 -6.94 -21.46
CA GLN A 393 16.73 -7.41 -22.77
C GLN A 393 17.43 -8.69 -23.25
N LEU A 394 18.68 -8.93 -22.81
CA LEU A 394 19.50 -10.06 -23.26
C LEU A 394 19.54 -11.18 -22.23
N LEU A 395 19.59 -10.82 -20.95
CA LEU A 395 19.85 -11.76 -19.86
C LEU A 395 18.56 -12.35 -19.26
N ASP A 396 17.40 -11.77 -19.51
CA ASP A 396 16.17 -12.19 -18.85
C ASP A 396 15.22 -12.97 -19.76
N GLN A 397 14.31 -13.69 -19.14
CA GLN A 397 13.15 -14.28 -19.81
C GLN A 397 12.19 -13.18 -20.26
N PRO A 398 11.37 -13.41 -21.30
CA PRO A 398 10.32 -12.45 -21.69
C PRO A 398 9.34 -12.22 -20.53
N ALA A 399 8.56 -11.13 -20.60
CA ALA A 399 7.47 -10.89 -19.65
C ALA A 399 6.20 -10.46 -20.37
N ILE A 400 5.07 -10.80 -19.76
CA ILE A 400 3.74 -10.25 -20.05
C ILE A 400 3.63 -8.94 -19.28
N VAL A 401 3.31 -7.84 -19.96
CA VAL A 401 3.09 -6.54 -19.30
C VAL A 401 1.64 -6.13 -19.40
N ILE A 402 1.03 -5.84 -18.27
CA ILE A 402 -0.32 -5.30 -18.19
C ILE A 402 -0.21 -3.81 -17.90
N TYR A 403 -0.71 -2.98 -18.81
CA TYR A 403 -0.85 -1.54 -18.60
C TYR A 403 -2.27 -1.24 -18.12
N ALA A 404 -2.39 -0.83 -16.85
CA ALA A 404 -3.66 -0.64 -16.15
C ALA A 404 -3.70 0.69 -15.37
N MET A 405 -3.57 1.81 -16.09
CA MET A 405 -3.94 3.14 -15.56
C MET A 405 -5.44 3.32 -15.76
N ILE A 406 -6.24 2.90 -14.78
CA ILE A 406 -7.68 2.67 -14.98
C ILE A 406 -8.58 3.74 -14.37
N GLY A 407 -8.02 4.78 -13.75
CA GLY A 407 -8.83 5.86 -13.17
C GLY A 407 -8.21 7.25 -13.22
N ASN A 408 -6.96 7.41 -12.78
CA ASN A 408 -6.41 8.74 -12.44
C ASN A 408 -6.22 9.70 -13.62
N ASP A 409 -6.31 9.22 -14.87
CA ASP A 409 -6.35 10.11 -16.04
C ASP A 409 -7.64 10.96 -16.11
N VAL A 410 -8.72 10.48 -15.48
CA VAL A 410 -10.04 11.15 -15.41
C VAL A 410 -10.50 11.43 -13.97
N CYS A 411 -10.00 10.69 -12.98
CA CYS A 411 -10.28 10.91 -11.56
C CYS A 411 -9.29 11.92 -10.96
N ASN A 412 -9.74 13.15 -10.71
CA ASN A 412 -8.96 14.15 -9.98
C ASN A 412 -9.84 14.98 -9.03
N GLY A 413 -9.23 15.53 -7.97
CA GLY A 413 -9.91 16.34 -6.96
C GLY A 413 -10.10 17.81 -7.33
N LYS A 414 -9.87 18.20 -8.59
CA LYS A 414 -10.09 19.57 -9.09
C LYS A 414 -11.40 19.63 -9.89
N SER A 415 -11.94 20.83 -10.12
CA SER A 415 -13.08 21.02 -11.03
C SER A 415 -12.74 20.48 -12.43
N LYS A 416 -13.78 20.15 -13.21
CA LYS A 416 -13.81 19.36 -14.46
C LYS A 416 -12.77 19.68 -15.57
N GLU A 417 -11.91 20.68 -15.40
CA GLU A 417 -11.01 21.24 -16.42
C GLU A 417 -9.64 20.55 -16.53
N LEU A 418 -9.29 19.60 -15.66
CA LEU A 418 -7.96 18.95 -15.64
C LEU A 418 -7.95 17.45 -16.02
N MET A 419 -8.98 16.98 -16.73
CA MET A 419 -8.95 15.62 -17.29
C MET A 419 -7.88 15.52 -18.38
N THR A 420 -7.21 14.36 -18.47
CA THR A 420 -6.22 14.11 -19.52
C THR A 420 -6.91 14.15 -20.87
N GLN A 421 -6.66 15.22 -21.63
CA GLN A 421 -7.25 15.38 -22.95
C GLN A 421 -6.40 14.67 -23.99
N CYS A 422 -6.98 13.69 -24.69
CA CYS A 422 -6.30 13.06 -25.82
C CYS A 422 -6.29 14.03 -26.99
N ARG A 423 -5.13 14.66 -27.23
CA ARG A 423 -4.93 15.58 -28.36
C ARG A 423 -4.92 14.77 -29.65
N SER A 424 -5.92 14.97 -30.51
CA SER A 424 -5.89 14.48 -31.89
C SER A 424 -4.85 15.31 -32.65
N THR A 425 -3.71 14.71 -32.99
CA THR A 425 -2.77 15.27 -33.96
C THR A 425 -2.85 14.45 -35.24
N TYR A 426 -3.95 14.56 -35.97
CA TYR A 426 -3.99 14.25 -37.39
C TYR A 426 -4.70 15.38 -38.14
N THR A 427 -3.92 16.36 -38.56
CA THR A 427 -4.26 17.22 -39.69
C THR A 427 -3.87 16.48 -40.96
N ASN A 428 -4.78 15.65 -41.47
CA ASN A 428 -5.08 15.54 -42.90
C ASN A 428 -6.18 14.49 -43.11
N HIS A 429 -7.22 14.91 -43.81
CA HIS A 429 -8.30 14.07 -44.31
C HIS A 429 -7.72 12.99 -45.23
N THR A 430 -7.76 11.71 -44.83
CA THR A 430 -8.04 10.54 -45.70
C THR A 430 -7.86 9.15 -45.02
N GLU A 431 -7.55 9.03 -43.73
CA GLU A 431 -7.44 7.70 -43.10
C GLU A 431 -8.36 7.53 -41.88
N ARG A 432 -8.85 6.28 -41.72
CA ARG A 432 -9.91 5.79 -40.83
C ARG A 432 -9.90 6.34 -39.39
N PRO A 433 -11.05 6.33 -38.67
CA PRO A 433 -11.17 6.84 -37.30
C PRO A 433 -10.39 6.09 -36.20
N GLU A 434 -9.47 5.17 -36.53
CA GLU A 434 -8.94 4.15 -35.61
C GLU A 434 -7.65 4.53 -34.85
N ARG A 435 -7.20 5.79 -34.86
CA ARG A 435 -5.98 6.20 -34.13
C ARG A 435 -6.20 7.39 -33.22
N GLN A 436 -6.85 7.14 -32.08
CA GLN A 436 -6.85 8.04 -30.95
C GLN A 436 -5.74 7.61 -29.97
N ILE A 437 -4.49 7.86 -30.36
CA ILE A 437 -3.31 7.56 -29.55
C ILE A 437 -3.04 8.79 -28.67
N CYS A 438 -3.42 8.73 -27.40
CA CYS A 438 -3.04 9.76 -26.44
C CYS A 438 -1.50 9.74 -26.36
N SER A 439 -0.83 10.91 -26.43
CA SER A 439 0.63 11.07 -26.53
C SER A 439 1.43 10.23 -25.51
N THR A 440 0.82 9.92 -24.37
CA THR A 440 1.37 9.04 -23.34
C THR A 440 1.64 7.61 -23.82
N PHE A 441 0.79 7.07 -24.70
CA PHE A 441 0.92 5.71 -25.23
C PHE A 441 2.24 5.54 -26.01
N SER A 442 2.61 6.55 -26.81
CA SER A 442 3.89 6.58 -27.53
C SER A 442 5.10 6.69 -26.61
N SER A 443 4.94 7.26 -25.40
CA SER A 443 6.02 7.33 -24.42
C SER A 443 6.19 6.01 -23.66
N VAL A 444 5.08 5.41 -23.24
CA VAL A 444 5.07 4.06 -22.65
C VAL A 444 5.67 3.06 -23.62
N GLN A 445 5.28 3.10 -24.89
CA GLN A 445 5.86 2.25 -25.93
C GLN A 445 7.36 2.53 -26.13
N ARG A 446 7.84 3.78 -26.08
CA ARG A 446 9.29 4.09 -26.16
C ARG A 446 10.10 3.53 -24.98
N HIS A 447 9.52 3.50 -23.77
CA HIS A 447 10.19 2.96 -22.60
C HIS A 447 10.08 1.43 -22.49
N ILE A 448 9.01 0.83 -23.03
CA ILE A 448 8.75 -0.61 -23.03
C ILE A 448 9.42 -1.33 -24.22
N ALA A 449 9.43 -0.73 -25.42
CA ALA A 449 9.99 -1.29 -26.63
C ALA A 449 11.46 -1.75 -26.54
N PRO A 450 12.38 -1.08 -25.80
CA PRO A 450 13.75 -1.56 -25.65
C PRO A 450 13.86 -2.83 -24.78
N HIS A 451 12.81 -3.31 -24.11
CA HIS A 451 12.89 -4.47 -23.20
C HIS A 451 12.41 -5.81 -23.78
N ASN A 452 12.16 -5.94 -25.10
CA ASN A 452 11.68 -7.19 -25.76
C ASN A 452 10.54 -7.90 -25.01
N LEU A 453 9.53 -7.14 -24.59
CA LEU A 453 8.38 -7.66 -23.85
C LEU A 453 7.43 -8.39 -24.84
N ALA A 454 7.13 -9.66 -24.56
CA ALA A 454 6.50 -10.57 -25.51
C ALA A 454 5.01 -10.28 -25.77
N CYS A 455 4.34 -9.54 -24.88
CA CYS A 455 2.97 -9.08 -25.09
C CYS A 455 2.64 -7.95 -24.11
N VAL A 456 2.19 -6.80 -24.61
CA VAL A 456 1.61 -5.74 -23.77
C VAL A 456 0.10 -5.85 -23.91
N THR A 457 -0.57 -6.33 -22.87
CA THR A 457 -2.04 -6.39 -22.85
C THR A 457 -2.58 -5.12 -22.23
N PHE A 458 -3.41 -4.40 -22.98
CA PHE A 458 -4.08 -3.19 -22.54
C PHE A 458 -5.51 -3.54 -22.13
N THR A 459 -5.91 -3.18 -20.92
CA THR A 459 -7.32 -3.09 -20.57
C THR A 459 -7.86 -1.77 -21.12
N PRO A 460 -8.78 -1.77 -22.10
CA PRO A 460 -9.37 -0.53 -22.58
C PRO A 460 -10.14 0.16 -21.46
N MET A 461 -9.96 1.48 -21.32
CA MET A 461 -10.95 2.29 -20.59
C MET A 461 -12.27 2.22 -21.36
N VAL A 462 -13.30 1.68 -20.74
CA VAL A 462 -14.66 1.77 -21.27
C VAL A 462 -15.10 3.22 -21.15
N SER A 463 -14.97 3.96 -22.25
CA SER A 463 -15.71 5.21 -22.45
C SER A 463 -17.18 4.83 -22.65
N LEU A 464 -18.01 5.06 -21.63
CA LEU A 464 -19.46 5.07 -21.82
C LEU A 464 -19.81 6.29 -22.68
N SER A 465 -19.94 6.08 -23.98
CA SER A 465 -20.66 7.01 -24.85
C SER A 465 -22.10 7.17 -24.32
N PRO A 466 -22.70 8.37 -24.36
CA PRO A 466 -24.12 8.58 -24.03
C PRO A 466 -25.09 7.74 -24.87
N SER A 467 -24.62 7.07 -25.92
CA SER A 467 -25.43 6.31 -26.88
C SER A 467 -25.51 4.79 -26.63
N GLY A 468 -24.98 4.25 -25.53
CA GLY A 468 -25.27 2.88 -25.10
C GLY A 468 -24.76 1.76 -26.03
N GLN A 469 -23.76 2.00 -26.88
CA GLN A 469 -23.14 0.93 -27.68
C GLN A 469 -21.93 0.32 -26.99
N GLN A 470 -22.03 -0.99 -26.72
CA GLN A 470 -20.98 -1.83 -26.15
C GLN A 470 -19.86 -2.04 -27.18
N GLN A 471 -18.68 -1.43 -26.95
CA GLN A 471 -17.50 -1.70 -27.79
C GLN A 471 -16.82 -3.02 -27.35
N ARG A 472 -16.53 -3.88 -28.33
CA ARG A 472 -15.81 -5.16 -28.13
C ARG A 472 -14.40 -4.93 -27.56
N GLU A 473 -14.01 -5.77 -26.61
CA GLU A 473 -12.63 -5.90 -26.13
C GLU A 473 -11.67 -6.09 -27.32
N LYS A 474 -10.64 -5.23 -27.42
CA LYS A 474 -9.55 -5.39 -28.39
C LYS A 474 -8.24 -5.63 -27.63
N SER A 475 -7.68 -6.83 -27.78
CA SER A 475 -6.31 -7.14 -27.38
C SER A 475 -5.35 -6.70 -28.49
N PHE A 476 -4.36 -5.87 -28.16
CA PHE A 476 -3.31 -5.48 -29.12
C PHE A 476 -2.13 -6.44 -29.00
N TYR A 477 -1.89 -7.23 -30.05
CA TYR A 477 -0.70 -8.07 -30.17
C TYR A 477 0.41 -7.27 -30.85
N PHE A 478 1.54 -7.08 -30.18
CA PHE A 478 2.76 -6.58 -30.81
C PHE A 478 3.69 -7.76 -31.07
N THR A 479 3.58 -8.36 -32.26
CA THR A 479 4.63 -9.23 -32.79
C THR A 479 5.70 -8.36 -33.43
N LYS A 480 6.96 -8.71 -33.23
CA LYS A 480 8.00 -8.36 -34.20
C LYS A 480 7.96 -9.40 -35.31
#